data_AF-A0A3L6L5I3-F1
#
_entry.id   AF-A0A3L6L5I3-F1
#
_cell.length_a   1.000
_cell.length_b   1.000
_cell.length_c   1.000
_cell.angle_alpha   90.00
_cell.angle_beta   90.00
_cell.angle_gamma   90.00
#
_symmetry.space_group_name_H-M   'P 1'
#
loop_
_entity.id
_entity.type
_entity.pdbx_description
1 polymer ?
#
loop_
_entity_poly.entity_id
_entity_poly.type
_entity_poly.pdbx_seq_one_letter_code
_entity_poly.pdbx_strand_id
1 'polypeptide(L)'
;MQLALAALAMTDTAEATTTLRIYAIELRELHASRLQESAEIGTKLAAAAAYAAGRTDETVLLLKSLKRDGGDNEKFCIGATSSADNQGTPKNLGQCAEADVFSATAVEADLSAEIKTAFTAHSGPGAAIHNTNGNKYHLRKNLNTALADFTGKLTILGGVIEVAATGGFANSNKFKNKPESLQMLKALHDKHGTNVAATKATIQNAPTTLEELKTTLIQYEQNADLRQAERKLRGWPSSKSDDDVNSHLKSLFGIDAATGNHKYTKALDQITLKIKDGETKKNKKVLEMSEKQLAEATYNKMTELTTAAAKKPAAACDTQTTKINATEQACAEAGTDRDKCKELEEKGCIFNDKAKKCELKNDVKAELEKANQEEGKDGIPSSECNDKRQRDCTVNCKCDGEFCKDFTIIVNNNFLLMNAVFLSLVLF
;
A
#
# COMPACT_ATOMS: atom_id res chain seq x y z
N MET A 1 -7.33 8.53 -6.98
CA MET A 1 -8.33 9.59 -7.28
C MET A 1 -9.51 9.09 -8.12
N GLN A 2 -9.28 8.23 -9.13
CA GLN A 2 -10.34 7.67 -9.99
C GLN A 2 -11.53 7.07 -9.21
N LEU A 3 -11.27 6.18 -8.24
CA LEU A 3 -12.33 5.56 -7.43
C LEU A 3 -13.08 6.55 -6.53
N ALA A 4 -12.43 7.62 -6.06
CA ALA A 4 -13.10 8.65 -5.27
C ALA A 4 -14.10 9.43 -6.13
N LEU A 5 -13.73 9.77 -7.36
CA LEU A 5 -14.62 10.40 -8.33
C LEU A 5 -15.78 9.46 -8.72
N ALA A 6 -15.49 8.17 -8.93
CA ALA A 6 -16.52 7.17 -9.21
C ALA A 6 -17.52 7.06 -8.04
N ALA A 7 -17.08 7.14 -6.78
CA ALA A 7 -17.97 7.07 -5.62
C ALA A 7 -18.94 8.26 -5.57
N LEU A 8 -18.49 9.45 -5.99
CA LEU A 8 -19.34 10.64 -6.09
C LEU A 8 -20.31 10.57 -7.28
N ALA A 9 -19.94 9.85 -8.35
CA ALA A 9 -20.75 9.72 -9.56
C ALA A 9 -21.75 8.54 -9.50
N MET A 10 -21.47 7.50 -8.72
CA MET A 10 -22.24 6.26 -8.63
C MET A 10 -22.76 6.02 -7.21
N THR A 11 -23.81 6.72 -6.80
CA THR A 11 -24.35 6.57 -5.45
C THR A 11 -24.92 5.18 -5.17
N ASP A 12 -25.42 4.50 -6.20
CA ASP A 12 -26.03 3.18 -6.08
C ASP A 12 -25.01 2.04 -5.96
N THR A 13 -23.73 2.32 -6.24
CA THR A 13 -22.62 1.37 -6.09
C THR A 13 -21.57 1.86 -5.10
N ALA A 14 -21.95 2.78 -4.20
CA ALA A 14 -21.02 3.45 -3.29
C ALA A 14 -20.23 2.46 -2.43
N GLU A 15 -20.85 1.36 -1.99
CA GLU A 15 -20.17 0.30 -1.25
C GLU A 15 -19.09 -0.37 -2.10
N ALA A 16 -19.43 -0.84 -3.31
CA ALA A 16 -18.48 -1.47 -4.23
C ALA A 16 -17.29 -0.56 -4.54
N THR A 17 -17.54 0.73 -4.75
CA THR A 17 -16.49 1.72 -4.98
C THR A 17 -15.61 1.92 -3.75
N THR A 18 -16.20 1.88 -2.55
CA THR A 18 -15.50 2.05 -1.27
C THR A 18 -14.62 0.84 -0.97
N THR A 19 -15.09 -0.39 -1.21
CA THR A 19 -14.29 -1.62 -1.09
C THR A 19 -13.05 -1.54 -2.00
N LEU A 20 -13.22 -1.17 -3.27
CA LEU A 20 -12.08 -1.01 -4.19
C LEU A 20 -11.14 0.11 -3.77
N ARG A 21 -11.65 1.17 -3.15
CA ARG A 21 -10.83 2.27 -2.64
C ARG A 21 -9.97 1.81 -1.46
N ILE A 22 -10.53 1.06 -0.52
CA ILE A 22 -9.79 0.49 0.61
C ILE A 22 -8.72 -0.46 0.07
N TYR A 23 -9.09 -1.36 -0.84
CA TYR A 23 -8.17 -2.27 -1.52
C TYR A 23 -6.98 -1.53 -2.17
N ALA A 24 -7.25 -0.47 -2.94
CA ALA A 24 -6.19 0.32 -3.57
C ALA A 24 -5.30 1.06 -2.55
N ILE A 25 -5.87 1.52 -1.42
CA ILE A 25 -5.10 2.16 -0.33
C ILE A 25 -4.19 1.14 0.34
N GLU A 26 -4.69 -0.06 0.65
CA GLU A 26 -3.92 -1.12 1.30
C GLU A 26 -2.76 -1.59 0.42
N LEU A 27 -2.99 -1.76 -0.89
CA LEU A 27 -1.90 -2.03 -1.83
C LEU A 27 -0.88 -0.90 -1.83
N ARG A 28 -1.31 0.37 -1.89
CA ARG A 28 -0.40 1.52 -1.85
C ARG A 28 0.44 1.55 -0.56
N GLU A 29 -0.18 1.28 0.58
CA GLU A 29 0.52 1.21 1.87
C GLU A 29 1.53 0.06 1.91
N LEU A 30 1.18 -1.10 1.34
CA LEU A 30 2.10 -2.23 1.18
C LEU A 30 3.30 -1.86 0.30
N HIS A 31 3.05 -1.22 -0.86
CA HIS A 31 4.10 -0.71 -1.75
C HIS A 31 5.01 0.29 -1.04
N ALA A 32 4.44 1.25 -0.29
CA ALA A 32 5.20 2.23 0.47
C ALA A 32 6.05 1.58 1.56
N SER A 33 5.50 0.61 2.31
CA SER A 33 6.23 -0.14 3.32
C SER A 33 7.41 -0.90 2.72
N ARG A 34 7.23 -1.55 1.55
CA ARG A 34 8.32 -2.25 0.87
C ARG A 34 9.39 -1.30 0.35
N LEU A 35 8.98 -0.14 -0.17
CA LEU A 35 9.93 0.89 -0.60
C LEU A 35 10.77 1.39 0.57
N GLN A 36 10.13 1.63 1.73
CA GLN A 36 10.83 2.04 2.94
C GLN A 36 11.81 0.96 3.41
N GLU A 37 11.37 -0.30 3.50
CA GLU A 37 12.25 -1.41 3.89
C GLU A 37 13.43 -1.58 2.92
N SER A 38 13.16 -1.51 1.62
CA SER A 38 14.17 -1.57 0.57
C SER A 38 15.16 -0.40 0.66
N ALA A 39 14.69 0.81 0.95
CA ALA A 39 15.57 1.96 1.15
C ALA A 39 16.46 1.77 2.40
N GLU A 40 15.88 1.38 3.53
CA GLU A 40 16.61 1.21 4.79
C GLU A 40 17.65 0.09 4.73
N ILE A 41 17.29 -1.07 4.18
CA ILE A 41 18.17 -2.23 4.07
C ILE A 41 19.13 -2.05 2.89
N GLY A 42 18.63 -1.58 1.74
CA GLY A 42 19.41 -1.36 0.53
C GLY A 42 20.54 -0.36 0.73
N THR A 43 20.30 0.78 1.40
CA THR A 43 21.37 1.74 1.69
C THR A 43 22.44 1.15 2.61
N LYS A 44 22.07 0.37 3.62
CA LYS A 44 23.03 -0.31 4.51
C LYS A 44 23.85 -1.36 3.75
N LEU A 45 23.22 -2.11 2.85
CA LEU A 45 23.90 -3.09 2.01
C LEU A 45 24.83 -2.42 0.99
N ALA A 46 24.43 -1.31 0.38
CA ALA A 46 25.28 -0.52 -0.50
C ALA A 46 26.51 0.01 0.25
N ALA A 47 26.32 0.53 1.47
CA ALA A 47 27.43 0.96 2.33
C ALA A 47 28.35 -0.21 2.70
N ALA A 48 27.81 -1.39 3.00
CA ALA A 48 28.60 -2.59 3.27
C ALA A 48 29.40 -3.03 2.04
N ALA A 49 28.82 -2.98 0.84
CA ALA A 49 29.49 -3.28 -0.42
C ALA A 49 30.62 -2.29 -0.70
N ALA A 50 30.35 -0.99 -0.58
CA ALA A 50 31.38 0.06 -0.74
C ALA A 50 32.51 -0.08 0.29
N TYR A 51 32.18 -0.40 1.54
CA TYR A 51 33.19 -0.66 2.58
C TYR A 51 34.05 -1.88 2.24
N ALA A 52 33.44 -3.00 1.84
CA ALA A 52 34.17 -4.21 1.46
C ALA A 52 35.05 -3.98 0.22
N ALA A 53 34.54 -3.27 -0.79
CA ALA A 53 35.28 -2.87 -1.97
C ALA A 53 36.48 -2.00 -1.60
N GLY A 54 36.27 -0.91 -0.85
CA GLY A 54 37.36 -0.03 -0.43
C GLY A 54 38.44 -0.72 0.41
N ARG A 55 38.06 -1.65 1.29
CA ARG A 55 39.04 -2.48 2.03
C ARG A 55 39.84 -3.40 1.11
N THR A 56 39.20 -3.91 0.06
CA THR A 56 39.84 -4.77 -0.95
C THR A 56 40.79 -3.95 -1.82
N ASP A 57 40.33 -2.82 -2.34
CA ASP A 57 41.10 -1.91 -3.19
C ASP A 57 42.34 -1.41 -2.46
N GLU A 58 42.20 -0.91 -1.22
CA GLU A 58 43.34 -0.45 -0.42
C GLU A 58 44.34 -1.58 -0.17
N THR A 59 43.86 -2.80 0.07
CA THR A 59 44.76 -3.95 0.26
C THR A 59 45.52 -4.25 -1.04
N VAL A 60 44.84 -4.27 -2.18
CA VAL A 60 45.49 -4.54 -3.48
C VAL A 60 46.47 -3.42 -3.83
N LEU A 61 46.10 -2.15 -3.63
CA LEU A 61 46.94 -0.99 -3.85
C LEU A 61 48.19 -1.02 -2.98
N LEU A 62 48.05 -1.31 -1.68
CA LEU A 62 49.17 -1.44 -0.75
C LEU A 62 50.11 -2.57 -1.19
N LEU A 63 49.58 -3.78 -1.44
CA LEU A 63 50.41 -4.94 -1.83
C LEU A 63 51.09 -4.73 -3.19
N LYS A 64 50.46 -4.02 -4.13
CA LYS A 64 51.05 -3.62 -5.40
C LYS A 64 52.16 -2.59 -5.22
N SER A 65 51.98 -1.65 -4.29
CA SER A 65 52.92 -0.56 -4.01
C SER A 65 54.14 -1.02 -3.20
N LEU A 66 53.98 -2.04 -2.36
CA LEU A 66 55.05 -2.68 -1.61
C LEU A 66 55.92 -3.55 -2.53
N LYS A 67 56.66 -2.88 -3.42
CA LYS A 67 57.62 -3.49 -4.33
C LYS A 67 58.97 -2.78 -4.29
N ARG A 68 60.03 -3.52 -4.62
CA ARG A 68 61.37 -2.98 -4.89
C ARG A 68 61.83 -3.52 -6.22
N ASP A 69 62.00 -2.62 -7.18
CA ASP A 69 62.47 -2.95 -8.52
C ASP A 69 63.98 -3.25 -8.48
N GLY A 70 64.42 -4.24 -9.27
CA GLY A 70 65.85 -4.54 -9.45
C GLY A 70 66.18 -6.02 -9.62
N GLY A 71 66.14 -6.52 -10.87
CA GLY A 71 66.66 -7.83 -11.29
C GLY A 71 66.45 -8.98 -10.28
N ASP A 72 67.52 -9.72 -9.97
CA ASP A 72 67.48 -10.87 -9.03
C ASP A 72 67.08 -10.50 -7.59
N ASN A 73 67.14 -9.22 -7.24
CA ASN A 73 66.84 -8.67 -5.91
C ASN A 73 65.43 -8.09 -5.78
N GLU A 74 64.59 -8.28 -6.81
CA GLU A 74 63.22 -7.77 -6.85
C GLU A 74 62.42 -8.28 -5.65
N LYS A 75 61.64 -7.37 -5.05
CA LYS A 75 60.71 -7.65 -3.95
C LYS A 75 59.32 -7.24 -4.38
N PHE A 76 58.33 -8.06 -4.10
CA PHE A 76 56.94 -7.81 -4.44
C PHE A 76 56.03 -8.64 -3.54
N CYS A 77 54.81 -8.17 -3.32
CA CYS A 77 53.81 -8.89 -2.53
C CYS A 77 52.89 -9.75 -3.39
N ILE A 78 52.74 -9.39 -4.68
CA ILE A 78 51.87 -10.06 -5.64
C ILE A 78 52.76 -10.69 -6.71
N GLY A 79 52.83 -12.03 -6.73
CA GLY A 79 53.61 -12.80 -7.69
C GLY A 79 52.83 -13.22 -8.94
N ALA A 80 53.54 -13.65 -9.96
CA ALA A 80 52.95 -14.25 -11.16
C ALA A 80 52.47 -15.69 -10.87
N THR A 81 51.42 -16.11 -11.57
CA THR A 81 50.92 -17.49 -11.52
C THR A 81 51.92 -18.50 -12.08
N SER A 82 52.77 -18.08 -13.02
CA SER A 82 53.74 -18.93 -13.71
C SER A 82 55.03 -19.20 -12.92
N SER A 83 55.36 -18.37 -11.92
CA SER A 83 56.54 -18.54 -11.08
C SER A 83 56.47 -17.66 -9.84
N ALA A 84 56.84 -18.22 -8.68
CA ALA A 84 56.96 -17.47 -7.42
C ALA A 84 58.10 -16.44 -7.40
N ASP A 85 58.97 -16.45 -8.43
CA ASP A 85 60.09 -15.52 -8.58
C ASP A 85 59.78 -14.28 -9.41
N ASN A 86 58.67 -14.30 -10.14
CA ASN A 86 58.28 -13.23 -11.04
C ASN A 86 57.17 -12.37 -10.43
N GLN A 87 57.22 -11.06 -10.66
CA GLN A 87 56.18 -10.13 -10.26
C GLN A 87 54.86 -10.40 -11.03
N GLY A 88 53.72 -10.21 -10.36
CA GLY A 88 52.42 -10.18 -11.03
C GLY A 88 52.31 -9.00 -12.00
N THR A 89 51.82 -9.24 -13.21
CA THR A 89 51.62 -8.17 -14.20
C THR A 89 50.28 -7.45 -13.98
N PRO A 90 50.10 -6.20 -14.49
CA PRO A 90 48.80 -5.53 -14.48
C PRO A 90 47.69 -6.35 -15.15
N LYS A 91 48.02 -7.20 -16.13
CA LYS A 91 47.08 -8.13 -16.77
C LYS A 91 46.55 -9.19 -15.79
N ASN A 92 47.34 -9.59 -14.79
CA ASN A 92 46.92 -10.50 -13.72
C ASN A 92 46.10 -9.81 -12.63
N LEU A 93 46.16 -8.48 -12.55
CA LEU A 93 45.40 -7.63 -11.63
C LEU A 93 44.29 -6.84 -12.34
N GLY A 94 44.04 -7.10 -13.62
CA GLY A 94 43.33 -6.19 -14.53
C GLY A 94 41.85 -5.94 -14.21
N GLN A 95 41.29 -6.65 -13.24
CA GLN A 95 39.94 -6.41 -12.72
C GLN A 95 39.92 -5.64 -11.39
N CYS A 96 41.07 -5.46 -10.74
CA CYS A 96 41.23 -4.60 -9.55
C CYS A 96 41.64 -3.18 -10.00
N ALA A 97 40.80 -2.57 -10.83
CA ALA A 97 40.99 -1.20 -11.29
C ALA A 97 40.11 -0.26 -10.47
N GLU A 98 40.61 0.94 -10.21
CA GLU A 98 39.81 2.03 -9.63
C GLU A 98 38.64 2.32 -10.58
N ALA A 99 37.41 2.11 -10.10
CA ALA A 99 36.20 2.40 -10.84
C ALA A 99 35.55 3.67 -10.28
N ASP A 100 35.13 4.57 -11.16
CA ASP A 100 34.24 5.66 -10.76
C ASP A 100 32.84 5.09 -10.53
N VAL A 101 32.44 5.03 -9.26
CA VAL A 101 31.15 4.49 -8.79
C VAL A 101 29.96 5.24 -9.41
N PHE A 102 30.12 6.51 -9.78
CA PHE A 102 29.05 7.28 -10.43
C PHE A 102 28.92 6.99 -11.93
N SER A 103 29.96 6.45 -12.55
CA SER A 103 29.96 6.01 -13.95
C SER A 103 29.62 4.53 -14.12
N ALA A 104 29.61 3.77 -13.02
CA ALA A 104 29.38 2.33 -13.05
C ALA A 104 27.91 2.00 -13.38
N THR A 105 27.71 1.11 -14.35
CA THR A 105 26.39 0.57 -14.65
C THR A 105 25.94 -0.33 -13.50
N ALA A 106 24.74 -0.08 -12.96
CA ALA A 106 24.14 -0.97 -11.97
C ALA A 106 23.93 -2.36 -12.58
N VAL A 107 24.44 -3.38 -11.89
CA VAL A 107 24.23 -4.79 -12.26
C VAL A 107 23.25 -5.39 -11.28
N GLU A 108 22.25 -6.11 -11.78
CA GLU A 108 21.40 -6.95 -10.94
C GLU A 108 22.16 -8.22 -10.54
N ALA A 109 23.04 -8.09 -9.55
CA ALA A 109 23.81 -9.19 -9.00
C ALA A 109 23.28 -9.63 -7.62
N ASP A 110 23.37 -10.91 -7.31
CA ASP A 110 23.25 -11.41 -5.94
C ASP A 110 24.66 -11.52 -5.32
N LEU A 111 25.09 -10.46 -4.65
CA LEU A 111 26.38 -10.44 -3.95
C LEU A 111 26.50 -11.55 -2.88
N SER A 112 25.40 -12.04 -2.30
CA SER A 112 25.47 -13.18 -1.38
C SER A 112 25.94 -14.44 -2.10
N ALA A 113 25.43 -14.70 -3.29
CA ALA A 113 25.82 -15.83 -4.13
C ALA A 113 27.25 -15.67 -4.68
N GLU A 114 27.62 -14.46 -5.10
CA GLU A 114 28.98 -14.17 -5.57
C GLU A 114 30.02 -14.35 -4.47
N ILE A 115 29.77 -13.84 -3.26
CA ILE A 115 30.66 -14.04 -2.10
C ILE A 115 30.81 -15.53 -1.80
N LYS A 116 29.71 -16.30 -1.77
CA LYS A 116 29.79 -17.75 -1.55
C LYS A 116 30.67 -18.42 -2.60
N THR A 117 30.47 -18.08 -3.87
CA THR A 117 31.23 -18.63 -5.01
C THR A 117 32.69 -18.24 -4.96
N ALA A 118 33.02 -16.99 -4.63
CA ALA A 118 34.39 -16.55 -4.47
C ALA A 118 35.12 -17.32 -3.36
N PHE A 119 34.43 -17.64 -2.26
CA PHE A 119 35.02 -18.34 -1.12
C PHE A 119 35.05 -19.88 -1.25
N THR A 120 34.30 -20.50 -2.17
CA THR A 120 34.50 -21.94 -2.49
C THR A 120 35.87 -22.18 -3.11
N ALA A 121 36.38 -21.26 -3.95
CA ALA A 121 37.74 -21.33 -4.48
C ALA A 121 38.82 -21.32 -3.38
N HIS A 122 38.52 -20.70 -2.23
CA HIS A 122 39.38 -20.65 -1.05
C HIS A 122 39.30 -21.91 -0.16
N SER A 123 38.54 -22.93 -0.56
CA SER A 123 38.47 -24.21 0.16
C SER A 123 39.17 -25.37 -0.56
N GLY A 124 39.50 -25.22 -1.85
CA GLY A 124 40.16 -26.25 -2.66
C GLY A 124 41.71 -26.21 -2.64
N PRO A 125 42.39 -27.07 -3.44
CA PRO A 125 43.85 -27.08 -3.56
C PRO A 125 44.46 -25.75 -4.02
N GLY A 126 43.70 -24.92 -4.74
CA GLY A 126 44.07 -23.56 -5.17
C GLY A 126 43.94 -22.48 -4.08
N ALA A 127 43.49 -22.83 -2.88
CA ALA A 127 43.35 -21.88 -1.75
C ALA A 127 44.69 -21.51 -1.08
N ALA A 128 45.79 -22.08 -1.54
CA ALA A 128 47.10 -21.84 -0.97
C ALA A 128 47.61 -20.44 -1.35
N ILE A 129 48.04 -19.70 -0.34
CA ILE A 129 48.86 -18.51 -0.51
C ILE A 129 50.26 -19.01 -0.85
N HIS A 130 50.67 -18.84 -2.10
CA HIS A 130 51.98 -19.29 -2.57
C HIS A 130 53.10 -18.69 -1.70
N ASN A 131 53.92 -19.57 -1.14
CA ASN A 131 54.90 -19.22 -0.10
C ASN A 131 56.30 -19.80 -0.40
N THR A 132 56.60 -20.15 -1.64
CA THR A 132 57.83 -20.88 -1.98
C THR A 132 59.09 -20.03 -1.89
N ASN A 133 59.02 -18.70 -2.04
CA ASN A 133 60.17 -17.80 -1.88
C ASN A 133 59.97 -16.73 -0.80
N GLY A 134 60.41 -17.04 0.44
CA GLY A 134 60.30 -16.17 1.62
C GLY A 134 61.05 -14.85 1.53
N ASN A 135 61.92 -14.67 0.54
CA ASN A 135 62.70 -13.46 0.34
C ASN A 135 61.99 -12.38 -0.47
N LYS A 136 60.83 -12.63 -1.09
CA LYS A 136 60.17 -11.67 -1.99
C LYS A 136 59.22 -10.70 -1.25
N TYR A 137 58.50 -11.17 -0.23
CA TYR A 137 57.53 -10.39 0.55
C TYR A 137 57.99 -10.16 2.00
N HIS A 138 58.24 -8.91 2.38
CA HIS A 138 58.87 -8.59 3.67
C HIS A 138 57.95 -8.85 4.88
N LEU A 139 56.64 -8.62 4.76
CA LEU A 139 55.71 -8.85 5.87
C LEU A 139 55.56 -10.33 6.20
N ARG A 140 56.08 -11.26 5.40
CA ARG A 140 56.16 -12.68 5.77
C ARG A 140 57.31 -12.99 6.74
N LYS A 141 58.27 -12.09 6.93
CA LYS A 141 59.37 -12.34 7.88
C LYS A 141 58.86 -12.45 9.30
N ASN A 142 59.73 -12.87 10.22
CA ASN A 142 59.43 -12.85 11.64
C ASN A 142 59.13 -11.41 12.08
N LEU A 143 57.85 -11.14 12.30
CA LEU A 143 57.32 -9.84 12.66
C LEU A 143 57.78 -9.44 14.06
N ASN A 144 58.01 -10.37 15.00
CA ASN A 144 58.56 -10.04 16.33
C ASN A 144 59.94 -9.37 16.22
N THR A 145 60.70 -9.69 15.17
CA THR A 145 62.01 -9.09 14.91
C THR A 145 61.96 -7.90 13.96
N ALA A 146 61.00 -7.88 13.03
CA ALA A 146 60.87 -6.82 12.03
C ALA A 146 60.06 -5.61 12.52
N LEU A 147 59.16 -5.83 13.49
CA LEU A 147 58.31 -4.85 14.14
C LEU A 147 58.48 -5.06 15.65
N ALA A 148 59.16 -4.13 16.32
CA ALA A 148 59.43 -4.24 17.76
C ALA A 148 58.14 -4.51 18.54
N ASP A 149 58.18 -5.48 19.46
CA ASP A 149 57.08 -5.88 20.34
C ASP A 149 55.80 -6.38 19.66
N PHE A 150 55.86 -6.76 18.37
CA PHE A 150 54.71 -7.35 17.68
C PHE A 150 54.35 -8.73 18.26
N THR A 151 53.13 -8.84 18.79
CA THR A 151 52.55 -10.10 19.27
C THR A 151 51.25 -10.41 18.55
N GLY A 152 50.94 -11.69 18.38
CA GLY A 152 49.70 -12.13 17.72
C GLY A 152 49.83 -12.31 16.19
N LYS A 153 48.78 -11.97 15.46
CA LYS A 153 48.71 -12.13 13.99
C LYS A 153 48.45 -10.81 13.32
N LEU A 154 49.12 -10.54 12.22
CA LEU A 154 48.79 -9.39 11.37
C LEU A 154 47.65 -9.82 10.45
N THR A 155 46.50 -9.18 10.60
CA THR A 155 45.30 -9.42 9.79
C THR A 155 45.23 -8.42 8.65
N ILE A 156 45.22 -8.91 7.42
CA ILE A 156 45.06 -8.12 6.20
C ILE A 156 43.69 -8.42 5.60
N LEU A 157 43.05 -7.41 5.00
CA LEU A 157 41.72 -7.52 4.38
C LEU A 157 40.71 -8.18 5.34
N GLY A 158 40.51 -7.57 6.51
CA GLY A 158 39.55 -8.06 7.51
C GLY A 158 39.82 -9.46 8.05
N GLY A 159 41.03 -10.01 7.86
CA GLY A 159 41.40 -11.36 8.29
C GLY A 159 41.20 -12.44 7.21
N VAL A 160 40.99 -12.07 5.95
CA VAL A 160 41.08 -12.99 4.80
C VAL A 160 42.51 -13.55 4.70
N ILE A 161 43.50 -12.68 4.91
CA ILE A 161 44.92 -13.04 4.96
C ILE A 161 45.40 -12.82 6.39
N GLU A 162 46.02 -13.84 6.97
CA GLU A 162 46.66 -13.77 8.28
C GLU A 162 48.15 -14.08 8.14
N VAL A 163 48.98 -13.20 8.71
CA VAL A 163 50.43 -13.40 8.81
C VAL A 163 50.77 -13.73 10.25
N ALA A 164 51.55 -14.79 10.47
CA ALA A 164 51.96 -15.21 11.80
C ALA A 164 53.09 -14.31 12.32
N ALA A 165 53.06 -13.98 13.61
CA ALA A 165 54.13 -13.25 14.30
C ALA A 165 55.53 -13.82 14.02
N THR A 166 55.68 -15.14 14.13
CA THR A 166 56.95 -15.85 13.91
C THR A 166 57.39 -15.90 12.44
N GLY A 167 56.60 -15.33 11.53
CA GLY A 167 56.80 -15.36 10.09
C GLY A 167 55.96 -16.42 9.39
N GLY A 168 55.77 -16.25 8.07
CA GLY A 168 54.87 -17.07 7.28
C GLY A 168 53.42 -16.58 7.29
N PHE A 169 52.60 -17.20 6.45
CA PHE A 169 51.16 -17.03 6.51
C PHE A 169 50.59 -18.01 7.55
N ALA A 170 49.66 -17.55 8.36
CA ALA A 170 48.92 -18.42 9.27
C ALA A 170 47.94 -19.30 8.47
N ASN A 171 47.07 -20.03 9.17
CA ASN A 171 46.05 -20.89 8.55
C ASN A 171 46.62 -21.89 7.53
N SER A 172 47.78 -22.48 7.83
CA SER A 172 48.51 -23.40 6.95
C SER A 172 48.80 -22.82 5.55
N ASN A 173 49.12 -21.52 5.49
CA ASN A 173 49.31 -20.77 4.24
C ASN A 173 48.08 -20.80 3.32
N LYS A 174 46.88 -20.68 3.89
CA LYS A 174 45.63 -20.57 3.13
C LYS A 174 44.89 -19.30 3.48
N PHE A 175 44.17 -18.77 2.50
CA PHE A 175 43.16 -17.74 2.76
C PHE A 175 42.08 -18.28 3.70
N LYS A 176 41.46 -17.38 4.47
CA LYS A 176 40.29 -17.74 5.26
C LYS A 176 39.11 -18.03 4.33
N ASN A 177 38.41 -19.14 4.55
CA ASN A 177 37.38 -19.65 3.64
C ASN A 177 35.93 -19.48 4.13
N LYS A 178 35.73 -18.79 5.26
CA LYS A 178 34.42 -18.58 5.90
C LYS A 178 33.99 -17.11 5.81
N PRO A 179 33.37 -16.66 4.71
CA PRO A 179 32.97 -15.27 4.53
C PRO A 179 31.99 -14.77 5.61
N GLU A 180 31.16 -15.65 6.17
CA GLU A 180 30.23 -15.35 7.27
C GLU A 180 30.95 -14.97 8.57
N SER A 181 32.23 -15.31 8.70
CA SER A 181 33.08 -14.94 9.84
C SER A 181 33.85 -13.63 9.62
N LEU A 182 33.80 -13.07 8.41
CA LEU A 182 34.46 -11.81 8.07
C LEU A 182 33.45 -10.66 8.24
N GLN A 183 33.65 -9.82 9.25
CA GLN A 183 32.69 -8.74 9.58
C GLN A 183 32.34 -7.85 8.39
N MET A 184 33.32 -7.54 7.52
CA MET A 184 33.10 -6.69 6.34
C MET A 184 32.24 -7.35 5.25
N LEU A 185 32.13 -8.68 5.22
CA LEU A 185 31.33 -9.41 4.23
C LEU A 185 30.06 -10.01 4.83
N LYS A 186 29.97 -10.14 6.15
CA LYS A 186 28.87 -10.85 6.83
C LYS A 186 27.49 -10.36 6.42
N ALA A 187 27.25 -9.05 6.43
CA ALA A 187 25.95 -8.49 6.06
C ALA A 187 25.59 -8.78 4.60
N LEU A 188 26.55 -8.64 3.69
CA LEU A 188 26.36 -8.94 2.27
C LEU A 188 26.09 -10.43 2.04
N HIS A 189 26.86 -11.29 2.70
CA HIS A 189 26.70 -12.75 2.63
C HIS A 189 25.31 -13.21 3.12
N ASP A 190 24.85 -12.65 4.25
CA ASP A 190 23.64 -13.13 4.93
C ASP A 190 22.34 -12.51 4.38
N LYS A 191 22.40 -11.26 3.88
CA LYS A 191 21.19 -10.45 3.65
C LYS A 191 20.99 -9.98 2.21
N HIS A 192 22.05 -9.86 1.39
CA HIS A 192 21.94 -9.22 0.08
C HIS A 192 20.99 -9.97 -0.87
N GLY A 193 21.15 -11.29 -1.02
CA GLY A 193 20.30 -12.10 -1.89
C GLY A 193 18.84 -12.09 -1.47
N THR A 194 18.55 -12.13 -0.17
CA THR A 194 17.18 -11.99 0.34
C THR A 194 16.59 -10.61 0.02
N ASN A 195 17.38 -9.54 0.15
CA ASN A 195 16.93 -8.19 -0.19
C ASN A 195 16.64 -8.06 -1.70
N VAL A 196 17.51 -8.59 -2.57
CA VAL A 196 17.29 -8.62 -4.03
C VAL A 196 16.04 -9.43 -4.39
N ALA A 197 15.81 -10.57 -3.72
CA ALA A 197 14.60 -11.36 -3.93
C ALA A 197 13.34 -10.60 -3.49
N ALA A 198 13.40 -9.88 -2.37
CA ALA A 198 12.29 -9.08 -1.84
C ALA A 198 11.93 -7.90 -2.76
N THR A 199 12.93 -7.22 -3.36
CA THR A 199 12.69 -6.13 -4.32
C THR A 199 12.11 -6.61 -5.64
N LYS A 200 12.38 -7.87 -6.01
CA LYS A 200 11.83 -8.51 -7.22
C LYS A 200 10.47 -9.17 -7.00
N ALA A 201 10.04 -9.36 -5.76
CA ALA A 201 8.78 -10.03 -5.46
C ALA A 201 7.61 -9.20 -5.98
N THR A 202 6.89 -9.72 -6.97
CA THR A 202 5.70 -9.08 -7.54
C THR A 202 4.69 -8.76 -6.43
N ILE A 203 4.30 -7.49 -6.34
CA ILE A 203 3.14 -7.06 -5.56
C ILE A 203 2.03 -6.81 -6.55
N GLN A 204 0.81 -7.18 -6.18
CA GLN A 204 -0.37 -6.81 -6.95
C GLN A 204 -0.43 -5.27 -7.06
N ASN A 205 -0.58 -4.77 -8.28
CA ASN A 205 -0.88 -3.37 -8.50
C ASN A 205 -2.39 -3.15 -8.39
N ALA A 206 -2.79 -1.98 -7.90
CA ALA A 206 -4.18 -1.57 -8.00
C ALA A 206 -4.53 -1.42 -9.50
N PRO A 207 -5.72 -1.88 -9.94
CA PRO A 207 -6.11 -1.78 -11.34
C PRO A 207 -6.26 -0.31 -11.73
N THR A 208 -5.63 0.06 -12.85
CA THR A 208 -5.65 1.41 -13.42
C THR A 208 -6.48 1.50 -14.69
N THR A 209 -6.75 0.36 -15.32
CA THR A 209 -7.60 0.25 -16.52
C THR A 209 -8.86 -0.57 -16.23
N LEU A 210 -9.85 -0.45 -17.11
CA LEU A 210 -11.10 -1.22 -17.00
C LEU A 210 -10.86 -2.73 -17.12
N GLU A 211 -9.96 -3.15 -18.01
CA GLU A 211 -9.65 -4.57 -18.23
C GLU A 211 -8.86 -5.17 -17.05
N GLU A 212 -7.93 -4.42 -16.46
CA GLU A 212 -7.27 -4.83 -15.22
C GLU A 212 -8.27 -4.97 -14.07
N LEU A 213 -9.23 -4.05 -13.96
CA LEU A 213 -10.27 -4.13 -12.94
C LEU A 213 -11.18 -5.34 -13.16
N LYS A 214 -11.63 -5.60 -14.38
CA LYS A 214 -12.40 -6.82 -14.71
C LYS A 214 -11.63 -8.08 -14.33
N THR A 215 -10.35 -8.15 -14.69
CA THR A 215 -9.48 -9.30 -14.36
C THR A 215 -9.37 -9.49 -12.85
N THR A 216 -9.15 -8.40 -12.11
CA THR A 216 -9.08 -8.40 -10.64
C THR A 216 -10.37 -8.91 -10.02
N LEU A 217 -11.54 -8.49 -10.56
CA LEU A 217 -12.84 -8.90 -10.06
C LEU A 217 -13.20 -10.34 -10.43
N ILE A 218 -12.79 -10.85 -11.60
CA ILE A 218 -12.98 -12.29 -11.93
C ILE A 218 -12.20 -13.17 -10.95
N GLN A 219 -11.02 -12.72 -10.51
CA GLN A 219 -10.13 -13.45 -9.59
C GLN A 219 -10.37 -13.11 -8.12
N TYR A 220 -11.55 -12.57 -7.76
CA TYR A 220 -11.84 -12.10 -6.40
C TYR A 220 -11.64 -13.19 -5.33
N GLU A 221 -11.92 -14.46 -5.65
CA GLU A 221 -11.75 -15.60 -4.75
C GLU A 221 -10.27 -15.89 -4.41
N GLN A 222 -9.35 -15.57 -5.32
CA GLN A 222 -7.91 -15.71 -5.10
C GLN A 222 -7.29 -14.44 -4.51
N ASN A 223 -8.03 -13.32 -4.50
CA ASN A 223 -7.53 -12.03 -4.05
C ASN A 223 -7.76 -11.81 -2.55
N ALA A 224 -6.75 -12.19 -1.74
CA ALA A 224 -6.81 -12.05 -0.28
C ALA A 224 -6.90 -10.58 0.17
N ASP A 225 -6.22 -9.66 -0.53
CA ASP A 225 -6.22 -8.24 -0.22
C ASP A 225 -7.61 -7.61 -0.46
N LEU A 226 -8.31 -8.01 -1.51
CA LEU A 226 -9.69 -7.57 -1.77
C LEU A 226 -10.66 -8.07 -0.70
N ARG A 227 -10.50 -9.31 -0.23
CA ARG A 227 -11.28 -9.82 0.91
C ARG A 227 -10.99 -9.06 2.19
N GLN A 228 -9.73 -8.70 2.42
CA GLN A 228 -9.33 -7.94 3.60
C GLN A 228 -9.94 -6.53 3.58
N ALA A 229 -9.95 -5.87 2.43
CA ALA A 229 -10.59 -4.58 2.25
C ALA A 229 -12.09 -4.62 2.60
N GLU A 230 -12.79 -5.67 2.18
CA GLU A 230 -14.21 -5.87 2.49
C GLU A 230 -14.45 -6.13 3.98
N ARG A 231 -13.62 -6.98 4.60
CA ARG A 231 -13.69 -7.23 6.05
C ARG A 231 -13.53 -5.93 6.83
N LYS A 232 -12.58 -5.09 6.44
CA LYS A 232 -12.32 -3.80 7.08
C LYS A 232 -13.48 -2.83 6.92
N LEU A 233 -14.07 -2.75 5.73
CA LEU A 233 -15.25 -1.90 5.49
C LEU A 233 -16.43 -2.30 6.39
N ARG A 234 -16.68 -3.60 6.52
CA ARG A 234 -17.82 -4.13 7.29
C ARG A 234 -17.55 -4.36 8.77
N GLY A 235 -16.30 -4.20 9.23
CA GLY A 235 -15.91 -4.53 10.59
C GLY A 235 -16.00 -6.03 10.89
N TRP A 236 -15.84 -6.90 9.89
CA TRP A 236 -15.87 -8.34 10.08
C TRP A 236 -14.57 -8.84 10.73
N PRO A 237 -14.66 -9.81 11.66
CA PRO A 237 -13.46 -10.40 12.27
C PRO A 237 -12.69 -11.24 11.24
N SER A 238 -11.39 -11.41 11.48
CA SER A 238 -10.53 -12.28 10.66
C SER A 238 -10.98 -13.74 10.65
N SER A 239 -11.76 -14.17 11.64
CA SER A 239 -12.35 -15.50 11.71
C SER A 239 -13.52 -15.72 10.75
N LYS A 240 -14.04 -14.66 10.11
CA LYS A 240 -15.11 -14.82 9.11
C LYS A 240 -14.58 -15.57 7.90
N SER A 241 -15.32 -16.60 7.48
CA SER A 241 -14.92 -17.51 6.40
C SER A 241 -14.68 -16.74 5.10
N ASP A 242 -13.68 -17.18 4.33
CA ASP A 242 -13.42 -16.63 2.99
C ASP A 242 -14.64 -16.82 2.07
N ASP A 243 -15.40 -17.91 2.21
CA ASP A 243 -16.60 -18.20 1.41
C ASP A 243 -17.73 -17.20 1.64
N ASP A 244 -17.94 -16.75 2.88
CA ASP A 244 -18.94 -15.71 3.18
C ASP A 244 -18.55 -14.38 2.56
N VAL A 245 -17.26 -14.02 2.67
CA VAL A 245 -16.72 -12.77 2.09
C VAL A 245 -16.81 -12.82 0.57
N ASN A 246 -16.46 -13.95 -0.05
CA ASN A 246 -16.56 -14.17 -1.48
C ASN A 246 -18.01 -14.07 -1.97
N SER A 247 -18.95 -14.72 -1.28
CA SER A 247 -20.37 -14.63 -1.61
C SER A 247 -20.87 -13.19 -1.60
N HIS A 248 -20.41 -12.39 -0.63
CA HIS A 248 -20.72 -10.98 -0.56
C HIS A 248 -20.08 -10.18 -1.71
N LEU A 249 -18.78 -10.35 -1.96
CA LEU A 249 -18.07 -9.68 -3.06
C LEU A 249 -18.72 -9.96 -4.43
N LYS A 250 -19.13 -11.21 -4.68
CA LYS A 250 -19.85 -11.60 -5.89
C LYS A 250 -21.14 -10.82 -6.07
N SER A 251 -21.93 -10.69 -5.00
CA SER A 251 -23.17 -9.90 -5.00
C SER A 251 -22.89 -8.40 -5.19
N LEU A 252 -21.94 -7.88 -4.42
CA LEU A 252 -21.56 -6.46 -4.38
C LEU A 252 -21.15 -5.93 -5.76
N PHE A 253 -20.30 -6.67 -6.48
CA PHE A 253 -19.83 -6.27 -7.81
C PHE A 253 -20.75 -6.75 -8.95
N GLY A 254 -21.76 -7.58 -8.63
CA GLY A 254 -22.64 -8.23 -9.59
C GLY A 254 -21.85 -9.07 -10.60
N ILE A 255 -21.01 -9.97 -10.07
CA ILE A 255 -20.09 -10.82 -10.84
C ILE A 255 -20.85 -12.03 -11.37
N ASP A 256 -20.93 -12.14 -12.69
CA ASP A 256 -21.37 -13.35 -13.38
C ASP A 256 -20.13 -14.11 -13.90
N ALA A 257 -19.72 -15.13 -13.16
CA ALA A 257 -18.57 -15.96 -13.48
C ALA A 257 -18.74 -16.74 -14.82
N ALA A 258 -19.97 -16.98 -15.28
CA ALA A 258 -20.21 -17.70 -16.53
C ALA A 258 -20.00 -16.80 -17.76
N THR A 259 -20.29 -15.51 -17.65
CA THR A 259 -20.18 -14.55 -18.77
C THR A 259 -19.04 -13.56 -18.64
N GLY A 260 -18.33 -13.54 -17.51
CA GLY A 260 -17.29 -12.56 -17.20
C GLY A 260 -17.82 -11.13 -17.07
N ASN A 261 -19.13 -10.98 -16.90
CA ASN A 261 -19.79 -9.68 -16.78
C ASN A 261 -19.77 -9.20 -15.33
N HIS A 262 -19.54 -7.90 -15.14
CA HIS A 262 -19.62 -7.26 -13.84
C HIS A 262 -20.53 -6.03 -13.94
N LYS A 263 -21.60 -6.00 -13.14
CA LYS A 263 -22.52 -4.86 -13.10
C LYS A 263 -21.78 -3.56 -12.74
N TYR A 264 -20.85 -3.65 -11.78
CA TYR A 264 -20.05 -2.52 -11.35
C TYR A 264 -19.18 -1.94 -12.49
N THR A 265 -18.41 -2.77 -13.20
CA THR A 265 -17.51 -2.27 -14.26
C THR A 265 -18.28 -1.67 -15.43
N LYS A 266 -19.48 -2.22 -15.74
CA LYS A 266 -20.36 -1.64 -16.77
C LYS A 266 -20.83 -0.24 -16.36
N ALA A 267 -21.28 -0.09 -15.12
CA ALA A 267 -21.72 1.20 -14.61
C ALA A 267 -20.55 2.21 -14.54
N LEU A 268 -19.35 1.77 -14.15
CA LEU A 268 -18.14 2.61 -14.15
C LEU A 268 -17.78 3.09 -15.56
N ASP A 269 -17.84 2.20 -16.56
CA ASP A 269 -17.48 2.52 -17.95
C ASP A 269 -18.45 3.52 -18.61
N GLN A 270 -19.70 3.56 -18.14
CA GLN A 270 -20.72 4.49 -18.63
C GLN A 270 -20.57 5.91 -18.08
N ILE A 271 -19.76 6.12 -17.04
CA ILE A 271 -19.55 7.45 -16.47
C ILE A 271 -18.65 8.26 -17.38
N THR A 272 -19.26 9.26 -18.00
CA THR A 272 -18.55 10.26 -18.78
C THR A 272 -18.76 11.63 -18.15
N LEU A 273 -17.66 12.33 -17.89
CA LEU A 273 -17.69 13.67 -17.31
C LEU A 273 -17.04 14.66 -18.26
N LYS A 274 -17.63 15.85 -18.36
CA LYS A 274 -17.16 16.92 -19.21
C LYS A 274 -16.04 17.70 -18.52
N ILE A 275 -14.80 17.42 -18.88
CA ILE A 275 -13.58 17.98 -18.26
C ILE A 275 -12.79 18.79 -19.29
N LYS A 276 -11.99 19.76 -18.81
CA LYS A 276 -11.09 20.54 -19.65
C LYS A 276 -9.95 19.66 -20.20
N ASP A 277 -9.75 19.73 -21.50
CA ASP A 277 -8.74 19.01 -22.28
C ASP A 277 -8.10 20.00 -23.26
N GLY A 278 -6.98 20.59 -22.82
CA GLY A 278 -6.40 21.76 -23.47
C GLY A 278 -7.32 22.99 -23.35
N GLU A 279 -7.64 23.62 -24.48
CA GLU A 279 -8.54 24.78 -24.54
C GLU A 279 -10.03 24.40 -24.59
N THR A 280 -10.35 23.12 -24.81
CA THR A 280 -11.73 22.65 -25.02
C THR A 280 -12.23 21.81 -23.85
N LYS A 281 -13.56 21.63 -23.73
CA LYS A 281 -14.16 20.69 -22.78
C LYS A 281 -14.61 19.43 -23.52
N LYS A 282 -14.12 18.26 -23.11
CA LYS A 282 -14.46 16.96 -23.70
C LYS A 282 -15.04 16.02 -22.65
N ASN A 283 -15.90 15.10 -23.09
CA ASN A 283 -16.34 14.00 -22.25
C ASN A 283 -15.24 12.95 -22.18
N LYS A 284 -14.80 12.59 -20.98
CA LYS A 284 -13.86 11.51 -20.74
C LYS A 284 -14.44 10.52 -19.73
N LYS A 285 -14.05 9.26 -19.85
CA LYS A 285 -14.34 8.26 -18.81
C LYS A 285 -13.43 8.48 -17.60
N VAL A 286 -13.90 8.10 -16.41
CA VAL A 286 -13.18 8.32 -15.14
C VAL A 286 -11.76 7.71 -15.17
N LEU A 287 -11.60 6.52 -15.77
CA LEU A 287 -10.30 5.84 -15.84
C LEU A 287 -9.34 6.43 -16.88
N GLU A 288 -9.81 7.31 -17.78
CA GLU A 288 -9.00 7.93 -18.85
C GLU A 288 -8.50 9.35 -18.48
N MET A 289 -8.86 9.85 -17.31
CA MET A 289 -8.51 11.19 -16.86
C MET A 289 -7.11 11.22 -16.23
N SER A 290 -6.35 12.29 -16.51
CA SER A 290 -5.11 12.59 -15.79
C SER A 290 -5.39 13.02 -14.34
N GLU A 291 -4.37 13.02 -13.47
CA GLU A 291 -4.52 13.44 -12.07
C GLU A 291 -5.12 14.85 -11.92
N LYS A 292 -4.65 15.80 -12.72
CA LYS A 292 -5.19 17.18 -12.73
C LYS A 292 -6.67 17.19 -13.14
N GLN A 293 -7.03 16.40 -14.15
CA GLN A 293 -8.41 16.25 -14.62
C GLN A 293 -9.30 15.59 -13.56
N LEU A 294 -8.78 14.59 -12.84
CA LEU A 294 -9.48 13.92 -11.73
C LEU A 294 -9.72 14.86 -10.56
N ALA A 295 -8.74 15.71 -10.20
CA ALA A 295 -8.87 16.71 -9.14
C ALA A 295 -10.00 17.71 -9.47
N GLU A 296 -9.96 18.29 -10.68
CA GLU A 296 -10.98 19.23 -11.16
C GLU A 296 -12.38 18.57 -11.20
N ALA A 297 -12.48 17.36 -11.76
CA ALA A 297 -13.72 16.61 -11.85
C ALA A 297 -14.33 16.33 -10.46
N THR A 298 -13.47 15.94 -9.52
CA THR A 298 -13.87 15.63 -8.13
C THR A 298 -14.40 16.87 -7.44
N TYR A 299 -13.69 18.00 -7.56
CA TYR A 299 -14.13 19.28 -7.00
C TYR A 299 -15.47 19.73 -7.59
N ASN A 300 -15.61 19.66 -8.92
CA ASN A 300 -16.83 20.05 -9.62
C ASN A 300 -18.02 19.18 -9.18
N LYS A 301 -17.83 17.86 -9.09
CA LYS A 301 -18.90 16.94 -8.69
C LYS A 301 -19.30 17.13 -7.22
N MET A 302 -18.33 17.38 -6.35
CA MET A 302 -18.59 17.69 -4.95
C MET A 302 -19.40 18.99 -4.81
N THR A 303 -19.03 20.03 -5.56
CA THR A 303 -19.75 21.32 -5.58
C THR A 303 -21.18 21.14 -6.11
N GLU A 304 -21.36 20.35 -7.16
CA GLU A 304 -22.67 20.01 -7.71
C GLU A 304 -23.55 19.30 -6.67
N LEU A 305 -23.03 18.26 -6.00
CA LEU A 305 -23.75 17.52 -4.97
C LEU A 305 -24.12 18.41 -3.77
N THR A 306 -23.20 19.26 -3.33
CA THR A 306 -23.44 20.20 -2.22
C THR A 306 -24.51 21.24 -2.59
N THR A 307 -24.47 21.74 -3.82
CA THR A 307 -25.48 22.68 -4.34
C THR A 307 -26.84 22.00 -4.54
N ALA A 308 -26.86 20.75 -5.01
CA ALA A 308 -28.08 19.97 -5.18
C ALA A 308 -28.73 19.63 -3.83
N ALA A 309 -27.92 19.29 -2.82
CA ALA A 309 -28.38 19.11 -1.44
C ALA A 309 -28.99 20.40 -0.88
N ALA A 310 -28.39 21.56 -1.16
CA ALA A 310 -28.94 22.86 -0.78
C ALA A 310 -30.22 23.27 -1.55
N LYS A 311 -30.45 22.69 -2.74
CA LYS A 311 -31.60 22.98 -3.61
C LYS A 311 -32.77 22.00 -3.46
N LYS A 312 -32.62 20.90 -2.73
CA LYS A 312 -33.75 19.98 -2.49
C LYS A 312 -34.72 20.67 -1.54
N PRO A 313 -35.91 21.10 -1.99
CA PRO A 313 -36.89 21.67 -1.07
C PRO A 313 -37.33 20.55 -0.12
N ALA A 314 -37.69 20.92 1.11
CA ALA A 314 -38.40 20.07 2.08
C ALA A 314 -39.75 19.49 1.57
N ALA A 315 -40.06 19.62 0.27
CA ALA A 315 -41.35 19.35 -0.35
C ALA A 315 -41.73 17.86 -0.43
N ALA A 316 -40.79 16.92 -0.25
CA ALA A 316 -41.13 15.49 -0.20
C ALA A 316 -41.62 15.02 1.20
N CYS A 317 -41.43 15.83 2.25
CA CYS A 317 -41.98 15.54 3.59
C CYS A 317 -43.36 16.16 3.82
N ASP A 318 -43.80 17.08 2.95
CA ASP A 318 -44.97 17.89 3.22
C ASP A 318 -46.26 17.12 2.89
N THR A 319 -46.40 16.51 1.71
CA THR A 319 -47.71 16.09 1.18
C THR A 319 -48.52 15.10 2.04
N GLN A 320 -47.89 14.24 2.86
CA GLN A 320 -48.61 13.34 3.78
C GLN A 320 -48.79 13.96 5.17
N THR A 321 -47.80 14.71 5.66
CA THR A 321 -47.88 15.49 6.91
C THR A 321 -48.93 16.58 6.81
N THR A 322 -49.07 17.24 5.64
CA THR A 322 -50.14 18.21 5.37
C THR A 322 -51.52 17.55 5.41
N LYS A 323 -51.68 16.30 4.92
CA LYS A 323 -52.96 15.59 4.97
C LYS A 323 -53.36 15.15 6.38
N ILE A 324 -52.41 14.61 7.15
CA ILE A 324 -52.64 14.22 8.55
C ILE A 324 -52.93 15.48 9.38
N ASN A 325 -52.11 16.54 9.24
CA ASN A 325 -52.30 17.79 9.98
C ASN A 325 -53.60 18.50 9.58
N ALA A 326 -53.97 18.53 8.29
CA ALA A 326 -55.23 19.15 7.86
C ALA A 326 -56.46 18.40 8.39
N THR A 327 -56.41 17.06 8.46
CA THR A 327 -57.52 16.27 8.98
C THR A 327 -57.59 16.36 10.51
N GLU A 328 -56.45 16.32 11.20
CA GLU A 328 -56.36 16.49 12.66
C GLU A 328 -56.77 17.91 13.09
N GLN A 329 -56.43 18.94 12.31
CA GLN A 329 -56.89 20.31 12.51
C GLN A 329 -58.40 20.44 12.26
N ALA A 330 -58.94 19.82 11.22
CA ALA A 330 -60.39 19.82 10.96
C ALA A 330 -61.18 19.14 12.10
N CYS A 331 -60.67 18.05 12.69
CA CYS A 331 -61.27 17.46 13.88
C CYS A 331 -61.16 18.41 15.09
N ALA A 332 -60.00 19.05 15.30
CA ALA A 332 -59.78 19.95 16.43
C ALA A 332 -60.63 21.24 16.35
N GLU A 333 -60.95 21.73 15.15
CA GLU A 333 -61.80 22.90 14.93
C GLU A 333 -63.27 22.67 15.36
N ALA A 334 -63.76 21.42 15.31
CA ALA A 334 -65.05 21.07 15.91
C ALA A 334 -65.03 21.20 17.44
N GLY A 335 -63.85 21.24 18.06
CA GLY A 335 -63.66 21.58 19.46
C GLY A 335 -64.51 20.72 20.38
N THR A 336 -65.31 21.35 21.24
CA THR A 336 -66.21 20.67 22.19
C THR A 336 -67.63 20.46 21.66
N ASP A 337 -67.89 20.77 20.38
CA ASP A 337 -69.21 20.65 19.77
C ASP A 337 -69.44 19.22 19.28
N ARG A 338 -70.32 18.50 19.98
CA ARG A 338 -70.55 17.07 19.76
C ARG A 338 -71.30 16.81 18.45
N ASP A 339 -72.15 17.73 18.02
CA ASP A 339 -72.92 17.59 16.79
C ASP A 339 -72.04 17.89 15.56
N LYS A 340 -71.19 18.93 15.64
CA LYS A 340 -70.17 19.17 14.60
C LYS A 340 -69.15 18.06 14.49
N CYS A 341 -68.78 17.41 15.60
CA CYS A 341 -67.87 16.27 15.54
C CYS A 341 -68.50 15.05 14.86
N LYS A 342 -69.80 14.81 15.05
CA LYS A 342 -70.53 13.72 14.35
C LYS A 342 -70.59 13.92 12.84
N GLU A 343 -70.73 15.17 12.37
CA GLU A 343 -70.67 15.47 10.93
C GLU A 343 -69.30 15.17 10.30
N LEU A 344 -68.25 15.07 11.12
CA LEU A 344 -66.88 14.77 10.69
C LEU A 344 -66.47 13.31 10.90
N GLU A 345 -67.41 12.44 11.32
CA GLU A 345 -67.15 11.02 11.57
C GLU A 345 -66.71 10.27 10.29
N GLU A 346 -67.28 10.65 9.14
CA GLU A 346 -66.87 10.14 7.81
C GLU A 346 -65.43 10.55 7.41
N LYS A 347 -64.89 11.61 8.03
CA LYS A 347 -63.49 12.04 7.86
C LYS A 347 -62.55 11.45 8.91
N GLY A 348 -63.06 10.54 9.75
CA GLY A 348 -62.29 9.86 10.78
C GLY A 348 -62.21 10.60 12.11
N CYS A 349 -63.00 11.65 12.36
CA CYS A 349 -63.03 12.33 13.64
C CYS A 349 -63.97 11.63 14.63
N ILE A 350 -63.62 11.60 15.92
CA ILE A 350 -64.42 11.02 16.99
C ILE A 350 -64.45 11.95 18.20
N PHE A 351 -65.62 12.07 18.84
CA PHE A 351 -65.75 12.87 20.05
C PHE A 351 -65.23 12.10 21.25
N ASN A 352 -64.13 12.57 21.84
CA ASN A 352 -63.55 11.99 23.03
C ASN A 352 -64.31 12.48 24.27
N ASP A 353 -65.22 11.66 24.79
CA ASP A 353 -66.04 11.99 25.97
C ASP A 353 -65.21 12.24 27.24
N LYS A 354 -63.99 11.69 27.34
CA LYS A 354 -63.08 11.93 28.47
C LYS A 354 -62.37 13.27 28.36
N ALA A 355 -61.92 13.63 27.16
CA ALA A 355 -61.24 14.90 26.89
C ALA A 355 -62.20 16.05 26.55
N LYS A 356 -63.50 15.74 26.41
CA LYS A 356 -64.58 16.65 25.99
C LYS A 356 -64.27 17.40 24.69
N LYS A 357 -63.62 16.76 23.73
CA LYS A 357 -63.26 17.38 22.45
C LYS A 357 -63.24 16.36 21.30
N CYS A 358 -63.38 16.87 20.08
CA CYS A 358 -63.28 16.11 18.85
C CYS A 358 -61.80 15.86 18.48
N GLU A 359 -61.44 14.61 18.19
CA GLU A 359 -60.08 14.18 17.89
C GLU A 359 -60.08 13.22 16.69
N LEU A 360 -58.95 13.09 15.99
CA LEU A 360 -58.82 12.11 14.90
C LEU A 360 -58.73 10.68 15.47
N LYS A 361 -59.46 9.73 14.88
CA LYS A 361 -59.47 8.33 15.29
C LYS A 361 -58.10 7.68 15.06
N ASN A 362 -57.58 7.03 16.10
CA ASN A 362 -56.25 6.40 16.10
C ASN A 362 -56.05 5.37 14.97
N ASP A 363 -57.11 4.64 14.60
CA ASP A 363 -57.03 3.63 13.54
C ASP A 363 -56.82 4.26 12.16
N VAL A 364 -57.49 5.39 11.89
CA VAL A 364 -57.34 6.16 10.65
C VAL A 364 -55.96 6.80 10.58
N LYS A 365 -55.47 7.30 11.72
CA LYS A 365 -54.10 7.81 11.86
C LYS A 365 -53.06 6.71 11.59
N ALA A 366 -53.29 5.50 12.10
CA ALA A 366 -52.40 4.36 11.88
C ALA A 366 -52.45 3.80 10.45
N GLU A 367 -53.60 3.79 9.78
CA GLU A 367 -53.72 3.38 8.37
C GLU A 367 -53.06 4.37 7.41
N LEU A 368 -53.19 5.68 7.67
CA LEU A 368 -52.48 6.74 6.95
C LEU A 368 -50.96 6.67 7.15
N GLU A 369 -50.50 6.14 8.29
CA GLU A 369 -49.08 5.88 8.58
C GLU A 369 -48.58 4.59 7.89
N LYS A 370 -49.39 3.52 7.81
CA LYS A 370 -48.98 2.18 7.33
C LYS A 370 -48.91 1.98 5.81
N ALA A 371 -49.48 2.85 4.99
CA ALA A 371 -49.66 2.62 3.54
C ALA A 371 -48.36 2.53 2.68
N ASN A 372 -47.16 2.40 3.27
CA ASN A 372 -45.87 2.36 2.56
C ASN A 372 -44.82 1.34 3.10
N GLN A 373 -45.21 0.27 3.79
CA GLN A 373 -44.22 -0.73 4.25
C GLN A 373 -43.82 -1.71 3.12
N GLU A 374 -42.59 -1.56 2.59
CA GLU A 374 -41.77 -2.69 2.11
C GLU A 374 -40.60 -2.89 3.10
N GLU A 375 -40.36 -4.14 3.48
CA GLU A 375 -39.44 -4.55 4.54
C GLU A 375 -37.96 -4.34 4.18
N GLY A 376 -37.20 -3.74 5.09
CA GLY A 376 -35.74 -3.62 4.99
C GLY A 376 -35.07 -3.28 6.34
N LYS A 377 -34.87 -4.30 7.19
CA LYS A 377 -33.87 -4.33 8.28
C LYS A 377 -32.48 -4.56 7.69
N ASP A 378 -31.32 -4.13 8.20
CA ASP A 378 -30.88 -3.37 9.38
C ASP A 378 -29.53 -2.73 8.98
N GLY A 379 -29.22 -1.55 9.49
CA GLY A 379 -27.89 -0.95 9.42
C GLY A 379 -27.75 0.10 10.51
N ILE A 380 -26.82 -0.10 11.45
CA ILE A 380 -26.61 0.71 12.66
C ILE A 380 -26.39 2.20 12.27
N PRO A 381 -27.28 3.13 12.63
CA PRO A 381 -27.10 4.55 12.35
C PRO A 381 -26.36 5.26 13.50
N SER A 382 -25.69 6.37 13.17
CA SER A 382 -25.14 7.30 14.14
C SER A 382 -26.27 7.97 14.96
N SER A 383 -25.95 8.40 16.18
CA SER A 383 -26.93 8.85 17.19
C SER A 383 -27.77 10.07 16.82
N GLU A 384 -27.47 10.81 15.74
CA GLU A 384 -28.22 12.02 15.37
C GLU A 384 -29.51 11.75 14.57
N CYS A 385 -29.59 10.63 13.84
CA CYS A 385 -30.76 10.25 13.04
C CYS A 385 -31.54 9.04 13.62
N ASN A 386 -31.07 8.44 14.73
CA ASN A 386 -31.74 7.31 15.40
C ASN A 386 -33.10 7.72 16.00
N ASP A 387 -34.09 6.82 15.87
CA ASP A 387 -35.44 6.91 16.46
C ASP A 387 -36.29 8.14 16.11
N LYS A 388 -35.82 8.98 15.18
CA LYS A 388 -36.58 10.15 14.72
C LYS A 388 -37.58 9.71 13.66
N ARG A 389 -38.86 9.87 13.98
CA ARG A 389 -39.95 9.75 13.00
C ARG A 389 -39.80 10.85 11.95
N GLN A 390 -40.41 10.66 10.77
CA GLN A 390 -40.38 11.60 9.64
C GLN A 390 -40.59 13.09 10.00
N ARG A 391 -41.33 13.39 11.09
CA ARG A 391 -41.55 14.75 11.61
C ARG A 391 -40.32 15.44 12.22
N ASP A 392 -39.28 14.68 12.58
CA ASP A 392 -38.11 15.17 13.33
C ASP A 392 -36.80 15.11 12.51
N CYS A 393 -36.86 14.82 11.19
CA CYS A 393 -35.66 14.78 10.37
C CYS A 393 -35.04 16.19 10.20
N THR A 394 -33.82 16.37 10.69
CA THR A 394 -32.99 17.57 10.44
C THR A 394 -32.35 17.53 9.04
N VAL A 395 -31.83 18.67 8.57
CA VAL A 395 -31.23 18.87 7.23
C VAL A 395 -30.13 17.83 6.89
N ASN A 396 -29.56 17.16 7.89
CA ASN A 396 -28.48 16.17 7.73
C ASN A 396 -28.96 14.71 7.52
N CYS A 397 -30.26 14.43 7.60
CA CYS A 397 -30.80 13.07 7.42
C CYS A 397 -31.66 12.96 6.14
N LYS A 398 -31.56 11.83 5.40
CA LYS A 398 -32.42 11.47 4.26
C LYS A 398 -33.61 10.64 4.74
N CYS A 399 -34.83 11.07 4.42
CA CYS A 399 -36.04 10.28 4.70
C CYS A 399 -36.09 9.03 3.81
N ASP A 400 -36.33 7.86 4.42
CA ASP A 400 -36.53 6.58 3.74
C ASP A 400 -37.65 5.80 4.45
N GLY A 401 -38.88 5.89 3.93
CA GLY A 401 -40.07 5.38 4.60
C GLY A 401 -40.38 6.12 5.93
N GLU A 402 -40.63 5.36 7.01
CA GLU A 402 -40.97 5.90 8.35
C GLU A 402 -39.76 6.48 9.13
N PHE A 403 -38.53 6.26 8.65
CA PHE A 403 -37.29 6.57 9.40
C PHE A 403 -36.35 7.53 8.65
N CYS A 404 -35.56 8.30 9.39
CA CYS A 404 -34.48 9.12 8.86
C CYS A 404 -33.19 8.27 8.74
N LYS A 405 -32.63 8.11 7.52
CA LYS A 405 -31.28 7.54 7.31
C LYS A 405 -30.23 8.65 7.29
N ASP A 406 -29.08 8.38 7.90
CA ASP A 406 -28.00 9.36 8.01
C ASP A 406 -27.31 9.58 6.64
N PHE A 407 -27.47 10.78 6.06
CA PHE A 407 -26.78 11.13 4.81
C PHE A 407 -25.33 11.59 5.09
N THR A 408 -25.05 11.96 6.35
CA THR A 408 -23.76 12.42 6.83
C THR A 408 -22.73 11.30 6.78
N ILE A 409 -23.07 10.03 7.02
CA ILE A 409 -22.07 8.94 6.97
C ILE A 409 -21.47 8.80 5.56
N ILE A 410 -22.30 8.84 4.51
CA ILE A 410 -21.83 8.64 3.12
C ILE A 410 -21.01 9.86 2.64
N VAL A 411 -21.51 11.07 2.92
CA VAL A 411 -20.82 12.30 2.51
C VAL A 411 -19.58 12.53 3.36
N ASN A 412 -19.66 12.38 4.69
CA ASN A 412 -18.59 12.70 5.63
C ASN A 412 -17.49 11.62 5.69
N ASN A 413 -17.77 10.31 5.51
CA ASN A 413 -16.68 9.34 5.30
C ASN A 413 -15.95 9.62 3.98
N ASN A 414 -16.67 9.93 2.90
CA ASN A 414 -16.02 10.32 1.65
C ASN A 414 -15.23 11.62 1.82
N PHE A 415 -15.76 12.62 2.55
CA PHE A 415 -15.10 13.91 2.79
C PHE A 415 -13.88 13.80 3.72
N LEU A 416 -13.98 13.07 4.84
CA LEU A 416 -12.87 12.82 5.78
C LEU A 416 -11.75 12.03 5.10
N LEU A 417 -12.09 10.98 4.34
CA LEU A 417 -11.10 10.21 3.60
C LEU A 417 -10.54 10.99 2.39
N MET A 418 -11.30 11.91 1.77
CA MET A 418 -10.77 12.79 0.72
C MET A 418 -9.82 13.83 1.30
N ASN A 419 -10.12 14.42 2.45
CA ASN A 419 -9.22 15.34 3.14
C ASN A 419 -7.89 14.65 3.50
N ALA A 420 -7.92 13.40 3.97
CA ALA A 420 -6.70 12.62 4.23
C ALA A 420 -5.85 12.41 2.96
N VAL A 421 -6.47 12.17 1.80
CA VAL A 421 -5.77 11.99 0.52
C VAL A 421 -5.23 13.32 -0.03
N PHE A 422 -6.01 14.41 0.02
CA PHE A 422 -5.56 15.73 -0.44
C PHE A 422 -4.45 16.32 0.43
N LEU A 423 -4.50 16.14 1.77
CA LEU A 423 -3.40 16.55 2.66
C LEU A 423 -2.13 15.72 2.44
N SER A 424 -2.26 14.42 2.13
CA SER A 424 -1.09 13.57 1.83
C SER A 424 -0.44 13.86 0.46
N LEU A 425 -1.17 14.47 -0.49
CA LEU A 425 -0.65 14.80 -1.83
C LEU A 425 -0.03 16.21 -1.92
N VAL A 426 -0.37 17.12 -1.00
CA VAL A 426 0.17 18.49 -0.97
C VAL A 426 1.48 18.58 -0.15
N LEU A 427 1.83 17.53 0.59
CA LEU A 427 3.05 17.45 1.42
C LEU A 427 4.18 16.62 0.80
N PHE A 428 4.11 16.28 -0.50
CA PHE A 428 5.22 15.65 -1.25
C PHE A 428 5.56 16.43 -2.52
#